data_AF-A0A699VAY2-F1
#
_entry.id   AF-A0A699VAY2-F1
#
_cell.length_a   1.000
_cell.length_b   1.000
_cell.length_c   1.000
_cell.angle_alpha   90.00
_cell.angle_beta   90.00
_cell.angle_gamma   90.00
#
_symmetry.space_group_name_H-M   'P 1'
#
loop_
_entity.id
_entity.type
_entity.pdbx_description
1 polymer ?
#
loop_
_entity_poly.entity_id
_entity_poly.type
_entity_poly.pdbx_seq_one_letter_code
_entity_poly.pdbx_strand_id
1 'polypeptide(L)' 'TGPELIRETTKMIVQIKNRLLAARSRKKSYADIRRKPLEFEEPVEIMDREVKQLKQSRIPIVKVRSNSKRGPEYTWERED' A
#
# COMPACT_ATOMS: atom_id res chain seq x y z
N THR A 1 -49.31 9.74 12.88
CA THR A 1 -48.16 10.51 12.35
C THR A 1 -46.91 10.44 13.23
N GLY A 2 -46.99 10.49 14.57
CA GLY A 2 -45.81 10.42 15.46
C GLY A 2 -44.97 9.12 15.44
N PRO A 3 -45.55 7.91 15.42
CA PRO A 3 -44.77 6.66 15.49
C PRO A 3 -43.89 6.40 14.27
N GLU A 4 -44.33 6.82 13.09
CA GLU A 4 -43.59 6.63 11.83
C GLU A 4 -42.33 7.50 11.78
N LEU A 5 -42.45 8.77 12.22
CA LEU A 5 -41.32 9.70 12.36
C LEU A 5 -40.27 9.18 13.35
N ILE A 6 -40.70 8.55 14.45
CA ILE A 6 -39.77 7.96 15.43
C ILE A 6 -39.00 6.79 14.79
N ARG A 7 -39.67 5.98 13.96
CA ARG A 7 -39.04 4.84 13.27
C ARG A 7 -38.08 5.28 12.17
N GLU A 8 -38.40 6.34 11.45
CA GLU A 8 -37.53 6.94 10.43
C GLU A 8 -36.28 7.58 11.04
N THR A 9 -36.46 8.35 12.12
CA THR A 9 -35.35 9.00 12.81
C THR A 9 -34.40 8.01 13.45
N THR A 10 -34.89 6.91 14.05
CA THR A 10 -34.03 5.84 14.56
C THR A 10 -33.21 5.17 13.47
N LYS A 11 -33.80 4.88 12.30
CA LYS A 11 -33.06 4.36 11.13
C LYS A 11 -31.96 5.33 10.69
N MET A 12 -32.27 6.63 10.63
CA MET A 12 -31.30 7.66 10.23
C MET A 12 -30.14 7.77 11.22
N ILE A 13 -30.41 7.72 12.53
CA ILE A 13 -29.39 7.74 13.59
C ILE A 13 -28.44 6.54 13.45
N VAL A 14 -28.98 5.34 13.23
CA VAL A 14 -28.17 4.13 13.03
C VAL A 14 -27.30 4.27 11.79
N GLN A 15 -27.85 4.78 10.68
CA GLN A 15 -27.12 4.96 9.43
C GLN A 15 -25.97 5.97 9.58
N ILE A 16 -26.18 7.07 10.28
CA ILE A 16 -25.14 8.07 10.56
C ILE A 16 -24.01 7.45 11.40
N LYS A 17 -24.36 6.72 12.48
CA LYS A 17 -23.37 6.04 13.33
C LYS A 17 -22.53 5.05 12.53
N ASN A 18 -23.15 4.24 11.67
CA ASN A 18 -22.44 3.29 10.82
C ASN A 18 -21.49 3.98 9.83
N ARG A 19 -21.92 5.09 9.21
CA ARG A 19 -21.05 5.87 8.30
C ARG A 19 -19.84 6.46 9.02
N LEU A 20 -20.04 6.99 10.23
CA LEU A 20 -18.96 7.50 11.08
C LEU A 20 -17.97 6.40 11.47
N LEU A 21 -18.47 5.23 11.90
CA LEU A 21 -17.63 4.09 12.23
C LEU A 21 -16.84 3.60 11.01
N ALA A 22 -17.48 3.46 9.86
CA ALA A 22 -16.83 3.06 8.62
C ALA A 22 -15.72 4.05 8.19
N ALA A 23 -15.95 5.35 8.33
CA ALA A 23 -14.94 6.36 8.06
C ALA A 23 -13.75 6.27 9.03
N ARG A 24 -14.01 6.10 10.33
CA ARG A 24 -12.97 5.92 11.36
C ARG A 24 -12.13 4.68 11.10
N SER A 25 -12.77 3.54 10.78
CA SER A 25 -12.08 2.29 10.45
C SER A 25 -11.22 2.42 9.19
N ARG A 26 -11.70 3.10 8.14
CA ARG A 26 -10.89 3.39 6.94
C ARG A 26 -9.65 4.21 7.26
N LYS A 27 -9.79 5.29 8.04
CA LYS A 27 -8.64 6.12 8.48
C LYS A 27 -7.65 5.31 9.33
N LYS A 28 -8.17 4.46 10.22
CA LYS A 28 -7.35 3.59 11.06
C LYS A 28 -6.58 2.56 10.24
N SER A 29 -7.22 1.91 9.27
CA SER A 29 -6.57 0.98 8.33
C SER A 29 -5.42 1.65 7.57
N TYR A 30 -5.59 2.90 7.10
CA TYR A 30 -4.50 3.62 6.45
C TYR A 30 -3.32 3.90 7.38
N ALA A 31 -3.60 4.31 8.62
CA ALA A 31 -2.57 4.52 9.63
C ALA A 31 -1.88 3.19 10.00
N ASP A 32 -2.63 2.09 10.08
CA ASP A 32 -2.10 0.76 10.38
C ASP A 32 -1.27 0.19 9.22
N ILE A 33 -1.64 0.42 7.96
CA ILE A 33 -0.82 0.05 6.78
C ILE A 33 0.49 0.84 6.74
N ARG A 34 0.46 2.14 7.11
CA ARG A 34 1.66 2.97 7.22
C ARG A 34 2.52 2.65 8.44
N ARG A 35 1.95 2.02 9.47
CA ARG A 35 2.64 1.55 10.68
C ARG A 35 3.10 0.10 10.55
N LYS A 36 2.52 -0.68 9.63
CA LYS A 36 3.08 -1.95 9.20
C LYS A 36 4.42 -1.61 8.55
N PRO A 37 5.55 -2.22 8.95
CA PRO A 37 6.78 -2.08 8.20
C PRO A 37 6.42 -2.41 6.75
N LEU A 38 6.76 -1.52 5.82
CA LEU A 38 6.90 -1.96 4.44
C LEU A 38 7.94 -3.09 4.54
N GLU A 39 7.47 -4.34 4.46
CA GLU A 39 8.35 -5.49 4.35
C GLU A 39 9.03 -5.37 2.98
N PHE A 40 10.01 -4.48 2.89
CA PHE A 40 11.04 -4.56 1.89
C PHE A 40 11.82 -5.81 2.27
N GLU A 41 11.69 -6.85 1.45
CA GLU A 41 12.68 -7.91 1.48
C GLU A 41 14.03 -7.23 1.19
N GLU A 42 14.95 -7.30 2.14
CA GLU A 42 16.25 -6.65 1.99
C GLU A 42 16.94 -7.23 0.74
N PRO A 43 17.39 -6.36 -0.19
CA PRO A 43 18.12 -6.82 -1.36
C PRO A 43 19.41 -7.49 -0.87
N VAL A 44 19.56 -8.78 -1.20
CA VAL A 44 20.63 -9.60 -0.64
C VAL A 44 21.93 -9.33 -1.39
N GLU A 45 21.85 -9.17 -2.71
CA GLU A 45 23.04 -9.06 -3.55
C GLU A 45 22.72 -8.36 -4.88
N ILE A 46 23.64 -7.48 -5.32
CA ILE A 46 23.66 -6.98 -6.69
C ILE A 46 24.35 -8.03 -7.56
N MET A 47 23.60 -8.64 -8.46
CA MET A 47 24.11 -9.70 -9.35
C MET A 47 24.73 -9.17 -10.63
N ASP A 48 24.25 -8.03 -11.13
CA ASP A 48 24.70 -7.46 -12.40
C ASP A 48 24.44 -5.96 -12.47
N ARG A 49 25.13 -5.26 -13.38
CA ARG A 49 24.95 -3.83 -13.63
C ARG A 49 25.00 -3.56 -15.13
N GLU A 50 24.01 -2.83 -15.64
CA GLU A 50 24.00 -2.36 -17.02
C GLU A 50 23.67 -0.87 -17.08
N VAL A 51 24.17 -0.18 -18.12
CA VAL A 51 23.83 1.23 -18.36
C VAL A 51 22.94 1.31 -19.59
N LYS A 52 21.70 1.77 -19.41
CA LYS A 52 20.79 2.04 -20.52
C LYS A 52 21.08 3.41 -21.11
N GLN A 53 21.41 3.41 -22.40
CA GLN A 53 21.58 4.61 -23.21
C GLN A 53 20.21 5.07 -23.73
N LEU A 54 19.80 6.26 -23.33
CA LEU A 54 18.69 6.99 -23.91
C LEU A 54 19.23 8.14 -24.76
N LYS A 55 18.36 8.82 -25.52
CA LYS A 55 18.76 9.89 -26.46
C LYS A 55 19.62 11.01 -25.84
N GLN A 56 19.45 11.30 -24.55
CA GLN A 56 20.14 12.39 -23.85
C GLN A 56 20.66 11.99 -22.47
N SER A 57 20.56 10.72 -22.08
CA SER A 57 20.93 10.28 -20.74
C SER A 57 21.42 8.85 -20.70
N ARG A 58 22.21 8.58 -19.67
CA ARG A 58 22.71 7.25 -19.30
C ARG A 58 22.09 6.89 -17.95
N ILE A 59 21.35 5.80 -17.91
CA ILE A 59 20.69 5.35 -16.68
C ILE A 59 21.39 4.06 -16.23
N PRO A 60 22.18 4.09 -15.15
CA PRO A 60 22.68 2.88 -14.53
C PRO A 60 21.52 2.12 -13.90
N ILE A 61 21.44 0.82 -14.18
CA ILE A 61 20.47 -0.08 -13.58
C ILE A 61 21.20 -1.33 -13.08
N VAL A 62 20.75 -1.83 -11.95
CA VAL A 62 21.35 -2.98 -11.26
C VAL A 62 20.35 -4.12 -11.21
N LYS A 63 20.85 -5.34 -11.42
CA LYS A 63 20.08 -6.56 -11.18
C LYS A 63 20.25 -6.95 -9.73
N VAL A 64 19.14 -6.98 -9.01
CA VAL A 64 19.12 -7.26 -7.58
C VAL A 64 18.47 -8.61 -7.35
N ARG A 65 19.08 -9.41 -6.49
CA ARG A 65 18.51 -10.67 -5.99
C ARG A 65 17.85 -10.41 -4.63
N SER A 66 16.58 -10.75 -4.51
CA SER A 66 15.87 -10.84 -3.23
C SER A 66 15.65 -12.31 -2.85
N ASN A 67 15.76 -12.64 -1.57
CA ASN A 67 15.38 -13.97 -1.07
C ASN A 67 13.99 -13.88 -0.42
N SER A 68 12.96 -14.30 -1.17
CA SER A 68 11.61 -14.42 -0.63
C SER A 68 11.36 -15.81 -0.03
N LYS A 69 10.31 -15.94 0.78
CA LYS A 69 9.81 -17.26 1.23
C LYS A 69 9.39 -18.17 0.08
N ARG A 70 9.16 -17.63 -1.12
CA ARG A 70 8.76 -18.37 -2.32
C ARG A 70 9.95 -18.74 -3.21
N GLY A 71 11.17 -18.33 -2.84
CA GLY A 71 12.39 -18.55 -3.60
C GLY A 71 13.09 -17.25 -3.98
N PRO A 72 14.28 -17.33 -4.60
CA PRO A 72 15.02 -16.16 -5.03
C PRO A 72 14.30 -15.46 -6.19
N GLU A 73 14.08 -14.16 -6.05
CA GLU A 73 13.52 -13.28 -7.07
C GLU A 73 14.61 -12.35 -7.62
N TYR A 74 14.47 -11.95 -8.89
CA TYR A 74 15.44 -11.10 -9.58
C TYR A 74 14.75 -9.91 -10.24
N THR A 75 15.11 -8.70 -9.85
CA THR A 75 14.53 -7.45 -10.35
C THR A 75 15.61 -6.53 -10.91
N TRP A 76 15.25 -5.67 -11.86
CA TRP A 76 16.12 -4.61 -12.37
C TRP A 76 15.67 -3.28 -11.77
N GLU A 77 16.57 -2.65 -11.01
CA GLU A 77 16.30 -1.40 -10.30
C GLU A 77 17.25 -0.30 -10.79
N ARG A 78 16.86 0.96 -10.61
CA ARG A 78 17.77 2.09 -10.94
C ARG A 78 18.81 2.21 -9.85
N GLU A 79 20.06 2.46 -10.25
CA GLU A 79 21.13 2.83 -9.33
C GLU A 79 21.00 4.34 -9.06
N ASP A 80 20.83 4.72 -7.79
CA ASP A 80 20.74 6.12 -7.32
C ASP A 80 22.12 6.81 -7.23
#